data_AF-A0A957NBE2-F1
#
_entry.id   AF-A0A957NBE2-F1
#
_cell.length_a   1.000
_cell.length_b   1.000
_cell.length_c   1.000
_cell.angle_alpha   90.00
_cell.angle_beta   90.00
_cell.angle_gamma   90.00
#
_symmetry.space_group_name_H-M   'P 1'
#
loop_
_entity.id
_entity.type
_entity.pdbx_description
1 polymer ?
#
loop_
_entity_poly.entity_id
_entity_poly.type
_entity_poly.pdbx_seq_one_letter_code
_entity_poly.pdbx_strand_id
1 'polypeptide(L)'
;WKIKRTLEMVREMGAPWVVEYFPWAYIQPKPDVWKWKHSDEVIAHANRQGLTVIARLGYVPEWARPPETTPLFLDEEHFADFGRFAAEFVTHYAGQVDYVIIWNEPNLALEWGYAAVDPVKYTAMLKVVYPMIKAANPDVQVLAGALAPTLAPPGSEWGMNDLDFLQAMYDAGAADYFDILAVHAYGWSFPPDEPAAPDVVNFRRTELLRDIMVRNGDGAKAAMI
;
A
#
# COMPACT_ATOMS: atom_id res chain seq x y z
N TRP A 1 -1.23 -26.55 -2.45
CA TRP A 1 -0.02 -27.01 -3.18
C TRP A 1 0.70 -25.87 -3.89
N LYS A 2 0.00 -25.03 -4.69
CA LYS A 2 0.62 -23.87 -5.38
C LYS A 2 1.28 -22.85 -4.43
N ILE A 3 0.56 -22.36 -3.41
CA ILE A 3 1.08 -21.36 -2.43
C ILE A 3 2.40 -21.82 -1.80
N LYS A 4 2.41 -23.04 -1.25
CA LYS A 4 3.61 -23.65 -0.67
C LYS A 4 4.78 -23.67 -1.66
N ARG A 5 4.56 -24.17 -2.88
CA ARG A 5 5.63 -24.30 -3.88
C ARG A 5 6.18 -22.94 -4.30
N THR A 6 5.32 -21.93 -4.47
CA THR A 6 5.76 -20.57 -4.81
C THR A 6 6.64 -19.98 -3.71
N LEU A 7 6.24 -20.09 -2.43
CA LEU A 7 7.01 -19.54 -1.32
C LEU A 7 8.33 -20.29 -1.08
N GLU A 8 8.38 -21.61 -1.35
CA GLU A 8 9.64 -22.35 -1.38
C GLU A 8 10.59 -21.81 -2.45
N MET A 9 10.09 -21.49 -3.64
CA MET A 9 10.89 -20.92 -4.73
C MET A 9 11.42 -19.51 -4.39
N VAL A 10 10.62 -18.67 -3.71
CA VAL A 10 11.06 -17.35 -3.23
C VAL A 10 12.25 -17.49 -2.27
N ARG A 11 12.15 -18.40 -1.31
CA ARG A 11 13.24 -18.71 -0.39
C ARG A 11 14.46 -19.27 -1.12
N GLU A 12 14.27 -20.18 -2.07
CA GLU A 12 15.34 -20.78 -2.88
C GLU A 12 16.08 -19.74 -3.75
N MET A 13 15.39 -18.68 -4.19
CA MET A 13 15.99 -17.52 -4.87
C MET A 13 16.86 -16.66 -3.93
N GLY A 14 16.75 -16.86 -2.61
CA GLY A 14 17.47 -16.08 -1.59
C GLY A 14 16.75 -14.79 -1.19
N ALA A 15 15.50 -14.59 -1.61
CA ALA A 15 14.71 -13.44 -1.17
C ALA A 15 14.24 -13.64 0.28
N PRO A 16 14.48 -12.67 1.19
CA PRO A 16 14.01 -12.77 2.57
C PRO A 16 12.57 -12.28 2.77
N TRP A 17 11.98 -11.64 1.75
CA TRP A 17 10.72 -10.91 1.86
C TRP A 17 9.73 -11.34 0.79
N VAL A 18 8.44 -11.17 1.09
CA VAL A 18 7.34 -11.27 0.12
C VAL A 18 6.33 -10.16 0.36
N VAL A 19 5.85 -9.54 -0.72
CA VAL A 19 4.66 -8.68 -0.68
C VAL A 19 3.48 -9.53 -1.12
N GLU A 20 2.44 -9.59 -0.30
CA GLU A 20 1.24 -10.38 -0.59
C GLU A 20 -0.01 -9.53 -0.37
N TYR A 21 -1.03 -9.75 -1.20
CA TYR A 21 -2.28 -9.01 -1.12
C TYR A 21 -3.30 -9.72 -0.23
N PHE A 22 -3.86 -8.98 0.72
CA PHE A 22 -4.91 -9.45 1.62
C PHE A 22 -6.19 -8.62 1.41
N PRO A 23 -7.09 -9.04 0.50
CA PRO A 23 -8.31 -8.31 0.17
C PRO A 23 -9.27 -8.23 1.37
N TRP A 24 -9.66 -7.01 1.75
CA TRP A 24 -10.60 -6.76 2.84
C TRP A 24 -11.93 -7.50 2.61
N ALA A 25 -12.50 -7.44 1.41
CA ALA A 25 -13.74 -8.15 1.11
C ALA A 25 -13.68 -9.68 1.27
N TYR A 26 -12.49 -10.27 1.19
CA TYR A 26 -12.33 -11.72 1.33
C TYR A 26 -12.22 -12.12 2.80
N ILE A 27 -11.56 -11.28 3.60
CA ILE A 27 -11.35 -11.49 5.03
C ILE A 27 -12.59 -11.06 5.83
N GLN A 28 -13.28 -9.99 5.43
CA GLN A 28 -14.48 -9.46 6.10
C GLN A 28 -15.63 -9.24 5.09
N PRO A 29 -16.21 -10.31 4.53
CA PRO A 29 -17.23 -10.20 3.48
C PRO A 29 -18.57 -9.59 3.93
N LYS A 30 -18.83 -9.54 5.25
CA LYS A 30 -20.00 -8.91 5.86
C LYS A 30 -19.58 -8.19 7.14
N PRO A 31 -20.36 -7.20 7.62
CA PRO A 31 -20.13 -6.62 8.93
C PRO A 31 -20.00 -7.73 9.98
N ASP A 32 -18.98 -7.63 10.82
CA ASP A 32 -18.69 -8.55 11.94
C ASP A 32 -18.46 -10.03 11.59
N VAL A 33 -18.34 -10.39 10.30
CA VAL A 33 -18.04 -11.77 9.87
C VAL A 33 -16.63 -11.86 9.31
N TRP A 34 -15.78 -12.63 9.99
CA TRP A 34 -14.38 -12.81 9.64
C TRP A 34 -14.08 -14.17 9.03
N LYS A 35 -13.24 -14.20 8.00
CA LYS A 35 -12.81 -15.38 7.24
C LYS A 35 -11.29 -15.45 7.11
N TRP A 36 -10.62 -15.80 8.21
CA TRP A 36 -9.15 -15.84 8.30
C TRP A 36 -8.48 -17.03 7.62
N LYS A 37 -9.23 -18.12 7.33
CA LYS A 37 -8.64 -19.40 6.91
C LYS A 37 -7.60 -19.28 5.79
N HIS A 38 -7.90 -18.51 4.74
CA HIS A 38 -6.99 -18.38 3.61
C HIS A 38 -5.75 -17.55 3.95
N SER A 39 -5.93 -16.40 4.60
CA SER A 39 -4.82 -15.54 5.02
C SER A 39 -3.93 -16.23 6.06
N ASP A 40 -4.51 -17.01 6.97
CA ASP A 40 -3.78 -17.86 7.93
C ASP A 40 -2.89 -18.89 7.23
N GLU A 41 -3.43 -19.57 6.21
CA GLU A 41 -2.68 -20.54 5.41
C GLU A 41 -1.48 -19.87 4.73
N VAL A 42 -1.67 -18.70 4.13
CA VAL A 42 -0.61 -17.95 3.43
C VAL A 42 0.49 -17.50 4.39
N ILE A 43 0.13 -16.81 5.48
CA ILE A 43 1.09 -16.32 6.48
C ILE A 43 1.84 -17.47 7.15
N ALA A 44 1.13 -18.53 7.53
CA ALA A 44 1.79 -19.70 8.11
C ALA A 44 2.76 -20.37 7.13
N HIS A 45 2.47 -20.37 5.82
CA HIS A 45 3.41 -20.87 4.83
C HIS A 45 4.62 -19.96 4.65
N ALA A 46 4.45 -18.64 4.61
CA ALA A 46 5.56 -17.68 4.50
C ALA A 46 6.50 -17.77 5.72
N ASN A 47 5.93 -17.76 6.92
CA ASN A 47 6.68 -17.85 8.18
C ASN A 47 7.47 -19.16 8.29
N ARG A 48 6.90 -20.29 7.85
CA ARG A 48 7.62 -21.58 7.78
C ARG A 48 8.80 -21.59 6.81
N GLN A 49 8.81 -20.69 5.82
CA GLN A 49 9.95 -20.50 4.91
C GLN A 49 10.96 -19.48 5.44
N GLY A 50 10.70 -18.85 6.58
CA GLY A 50 11.52 -17.77 7.12
C GLY A 50 11.40 -16.47 6.32
N LEU A 51 10.29 -16.27 5.60
CA LEU A 51 10.02 -15.06 4.84
C LEU A 51 9.33 -14.02 5.72
N THR A 52 9.77 -12.77 5.62
CA THR A 52 9.06 -11.62 6.18
C THR A 52 7.96 -11.19 5.20
N VAL A 53 6.72 -11.09 5.70
CA VAL A 53 5.56 -10.70 4.89
C VAL A 53 5.32 -9.20 5.02
N ILE A 54 5.20 -8.52 3.87
CA ILE A 54 4.60 -7.19 3.76
C ILE A 54 3.17 -7.39 3.27
N ALA A 55 2.19 -7.12 4.13
CA ALA A 55 0.79 -7.32 3.82
C ALA A 55 0.19 -6.07 3.17
N ARG A 56 -0.16 -6.15 1.87
CA ARG A 56 -0.90 -5.08 1.21
C ARG A 56 -2.39 -5.22 1.52
N LEU A 57 -3.01 -4.14 1.99
CA LEU A 57 -4.42 -4.09 2.37
C LEU A 57 -5.22 -3.21 1.39
N GLY A 58 -6.42 -3.64 1.03
CA GLY A 58 -7.29 -2.94 0.08
C GLY A 58 -8.51 -3.80 -0.26
N TYR A 59 -9.16 -3.56 -1.40
CA TYR A 59 -10.32 -4.33 -1.90
C TYR A 59 -11.57 -4.26 -1.00
N VAL A 60 -12.41 -3.25 -1.24
CA VAL A 60 -13.53 -2.87 -0.39
C VAL A 60 -14.72 -3.84 -0.54
N PRO A 61 -15.28 -4.38 0.56
CA PRO A 61 -16.47 -5.21 0.51
C PRO A 61 -17.70 -4.42 0.09
N GLU A 62 -18.70 -5.11 -0.47
CA GLU A 62 -19.95 -4.49 -0.94
C GLU A 62 -20.70 -3.72 0.15
N TRP A 63 -20.54 -4.11 1.42
CA TRP A 63 -21.23 -3.43 2.53
C TRP A 63 -20.59 -2.09 2.94
N ALA A 64 -19.36 -1.81 2.50
CA ALA A 64 -18.57 -0.62 2.85
C ALA A 64 -18.29 0.28 1.63
N ARG A 65 -19.14 0.21 0.61
CA ARG A 65 -19.07 1.07 -0.58
C ARG A 65 -20.45 1.22 -1.21
N PRO A 66 -20.72 2.32 -1.93
CA PRO A 66 -21.98 2.49 -2.64
C PRO A 66 -22.21 1.39 -3.70
N PRO A 67 -23.48 1.05 -4.00
CA PRO A 67 -23.82 0.19 -5.13
C PRO A 67 -23.21 0.69 -6.44
N GLU A 68 -22.98 -0.23 -7.39
CA GLU A 68 -22.46 0.08 -8.74
C GLU A 68 -21.05 0.71 -8.78
N THR A 69 -20.34 0.74 -7.66
CA THR A 69 -18.92 1.08 -7.62
C THR A 69 -18.05 -0.16 -7.90
N THR A 70 -16.74 0.02 -8.04
CA THR A 70 -15.77 -1.08 -8.08
C THR A 70 -15.29 -1.42 -6.66
N PRO A 71 -14.67 -2.60 -6.42
CA PRO A 71 -14.07 -2.91 -5.11
C PRO A 71 -12.79 -2.10 -4.82
N LEU A 72 -12.40 -1.18 -5.70
CA LEU A 72 -11.29 -0.24 -5.49
C LEU A 72 -11.82 1.17 -5.20
N PHE A 73 -13.12 1.32 -4.93
CA PHE A 73 -13.71 2.57 -4.50
C PHE A 73 -13.93 2.56 -2.99
N LEU A 74 -13.41 3.58 -2.30
CA LEU A 74 -13.68 3.86 -0.89
C LEU A 74 -14.03 5.33 -0.73
N ASP A 75 -15.17 5.61 -0.11
CA ASP A 75 -15.56 6.96 0.31
C ASP A 75 -15.16 7.25 1.76
N GLU A 76 -15.21 8.52 2.12
CA GLU A 76 -14.71 9.01 3.40
C GLU A 76 -15.54 8.48 4.58
N GLU A 77 -16.82 8.21 4.36
CA GLU A 77 -17.74 7.65 5.35
C GLU A 77 -17.26 6.27 5.85
N HIS A 78 -16.58 5.51 5.00
CA HIS A 78 -16.08 4.17 5.29
C HIS A 78 -14.57 4.09 5.59
N PHE A 79 -13.86 5.22 5.72
CA PHE A 79 -12.45 5.20 6.15
C PHE A 79 -12.27 4.56 7.52
N ALA A 80 -13.20 4.81 8.45
CA ALA A 80 -13.16 4.20 9.78
C ALA A 80 -13.45 2.69 9.73
N ASP A 81 -14.26 2.21 8.79
CA ASP A 81 -14.48 0.78 8.56
C ASP A 81 -13.20 0.10 8.07
N PHE A 82 -12.52 0.70 7.10
CA PHE A 82 -11.23 0.19 6.62
C PHE A 82 -10.14 0.24 7.71
N GLY A 83 -10.13 1.30 8.52
CA GLY A 83 -9.25 1.41 9.69
C GLY A 83 -9.49 0.33 10.74
N ARG A 84 -10.76 -0.01 11.04
CA ARG A 84 -11.10 -1.15 11.91
C ARG A 84 -10.62 -2.47 11.32
N PHE A 85 -10.83 -2.68 10.02
CA PHE A 85 -10.31 -3.87 9.35
C PHE A 85 -8.79 -4.00 9.48
N ALA A 86 -8.06 -2.92 9.19
CA ALA A 86 -6.60 -2.94 9.28
C ALA A 86 -6.12 -3.17 10.73
N ALA A 87 -6.78 -2.56 11.72
CA ALA A 87 -6.50 -2.76 13.14
C ALA A 87 -6.74 -4.21 13.59
N GLU A 88 -7.85 -4.82 13.17
CA GLU A 88 -8.14 -6.24 13.45
C GLU A 88 -7.14 -7.17 12.74
N PHE A 89 -6.74 -6.85 11.50
CA PHE A 89 -5.72 -7.59 10.77
C PHE A 89 -4.38 -7.62 11.52
N VAL A 90 -3.88 -6.45 11.96
CA VAL A 90 -2.59 -6.38 12.68
C VAL A 90 -2.67 -6.96 14.10
N THR A 91 -3.86 -6.99 14.70
CA THR A 91 -4.10 -7.68 15.98
C THR A 91 -4.03 -9.19 15.80
N HIS A 92 -4.75 -9.72 14.81
CA HIS A 92 -4.83 -11.14 14.53
C HIS A 92 -3.46 -11.73 14.11
N TYR A 93 -2.64 -10.96 13.40
CA TYR A 93 -1.30 -11.36 12.96
C TYR A 93 -0.15 -10.74 13.79
N ALA A 94 -0.41 -10.31 15.02
CA ALA A 94 0.62 -9.79 15.91
C ALA A 94 1.78 -10.80 16.08
N GLY A 95 3.02 -10.32 15.93
CA GLY A 95 4.23 -11.16 15.97
C GLY A 95 4.45 -12.06 14.74
N GLN A 96 3.63 -11.92 13.71
CA GLN A 96 3.74 -12.66 12.45
C GLN A 96 3.82 -11.76 11.22
N VAL A 97 3.24 -10.56 11.28
CA VAL A 97 3.28 -9.56 10.21
C VAL A 97 3.63 -8.20 10.83
N ASP A 98 4.77 -7.67 10.45
CA ASP A 98 5.30 -6.41 11.00
C ASP A 98 5.18 -5.23 10.01
N TYR A 99 4.71 -5.46 8.78
CA TYR A 99 4.65 -4.46 7.72
C TYR A 99 3.32 -4.53 6.98
N VAL A 100 2.62 -3.40 6.88
CA VAL A 100 1.37 -3.29 6.13
C VAL A 100 1.41 -2.14 5.14
N ILE A 101 1.07 -2.40 3.87
CA ILE A 101 0.87 -1.34 2.87
C ILE A 101 -0.60 -0.97 2.85
N ILE A 102 -0.88 0.32 3.01
CA ILE A 102 -2.24 0.86 2.96
C ILE A 102 -2.56 1.26 1.53
N TRP A 103 -3.44 0.48 0.91
CA TRP A 103 -3.89 0.64 -0.47
C TRP A 103 -2.87 0.23 -1.53
N ASN A 104 -3.21 0.43 -2.80
CA ASN A 104 -2.35 0.22 -3.96
C ASN A 104 -2.47 1.39 -4.93
N GLU A 105 -1.35 1.93 -5.41
CA GLU A 105 -1.29 2.90 -6.51
C GLU A 105 -2.43 3.96 -6.50
N PRO A 106 -2.66 4.68 -5.38
CA PRO A 106 -3.79 5.62 -5.26
C PRO A 106 -3.72 6.79 -6.25
N ASN A 107 -2.58 6.95 -6.92
CA ASN A 107 -2.36 7.94 -7.98
C ASN A 107 -2.80 7.45 -9.37
N LEU A 108 -3.40 6.26 -9.50
CA LEU A 108 -4.06 5.77 -10.72
C LEU A 108 -5.57 5.68 -10.52
N ALA A 109 -6.34 6.20 -11.49
CA ALA A 109 -7.80 6.14 -11.41
C ALA A 109 -8.31 4.69 -11.35
N LEU A 110 -7.69 3.76 -12.09
CA LEU A 110 -7.99 2.33 -12.05
C LEU A 110 -7.98 1.78 -10.61
N GLU A 111 -6.95 2.14 -9.86
CA GLU A 111 -6.69 1.67 -8.50
C GLU A 111 -7.40 2.53 -7.44
N TRP A 112 -8.07 3.59 -7.89
CA TRP A 112 -8.90 4.50 -7.10
C TRP A 112 -10.38 4.44 -7.51
N GLY A 113 -10.79 3.28 -8.02
CA GLY A 113 -12.19 2.96 -8.33
C GLY A 113 -12.79 3.74 -9.49
N TYR A 114 -11.94 4.19 -10.42
CA TYR A 114 -12.24 5.10 -11.53
C TYR A 114 -12.80 6.46 -11.10
N ALA A 115 -12.59 6.85 -9.84
CA ALA A 115 -12.79 8.23 -9.40
C ALA A 115 -11.58 9.08 -9.79
N ALA A 116 -11.74 10.41 -9.78
CA ALA A 116 -10.62 11.31 -9.87
C ALA A 116 -9.63 11.03 -8.73
N VAL A 117 -8.35 10.91 -9.06
CA VAL A 117 -7.29 10.68 -8.07
C VAL A 117 -7.17 11.89 -7.17
N ASP A 118 -7.00 11.63 -5.87
CA ASP A 118 -7.05 12.68 -4.87
C ASP A 118 -6.04 12.39 -3.73
N PRO A 119 -4.84 13.01 -3.76
CA PRO A 119 -3.84 12.84 -2.73
C PRO A 119 -4.27 13.39 -1.37
N VAL A 120 -5.17 14.38 -1.33
CA VAL A 120 -5.70 14.94 -0.08
C VAL A 120 -6.66 13.93 0.56
N LYS A 121 -7.55 13.33 -0.23
CA LYS A 121 -8.46 12.27 0.24
C LYS A 121 -7.70 11.01 0.67
N TYR A 122 -6.68 10.58 -0.08
CA TYR A 122 -5.82 9.47 0.34
C TYR A 122 -5.11 9.79 1.67
N THR A 123 -4.63 11.02 1.85
CA THR A 123 -4.04 11.48 3.11
C THR A 123 -5.06 11.48 4.25
N ALA A 124 -6.30 11.90 4.01
CA ALA A 124 -7.38 11.83 4.99
C ALA A 124 -7.68 10.39 5.44
N MET A 125 -7.63 9.42 4.50
CA MET A 125 -7.72 7.99 4.85
C MET A 125 -6.57 7.55 5.75
N LEU A 126 -5.32 7.90 5.43
CA LEU A 126 -4.17 7.59 6.27
C LEU A 126 -4.31 8.17 7.68
N LYS A 127 -4.81 9.40 7.81
CA LYS A 127 -5.08 10.06 9.10
C LYS A 127 -6.06 9.30 9.99
N VAL A 128 -6.96 8.53 9.40
CA VAL A 128 -7.90 7.67 10.13
C VAL A 128 -7.28 6.29 10.41
N VAL A 129 -6.68 5.66 9.41
CA VAL A 129 -6.22 4.27 9.47
C VAL A 129 -4.97 4.11 10.34
N TYR A 130 -3.97 4.98 10.17
CA TYR A 130 -2.68 4.88 10.87
C TYR A 130 -2.82 4.85 12.41
N PRO A 131 -3.51 5.79 13.08
CA PRO A 131 -3.62 5.75 14.54
C PRO A 131 -4.37 4.51 15.05
N MET A 132 -5.32 3.96 14.28
CA MET A 132 -6.03 2.73 14.65
C MET A 132 -5.11 1.51 14.59
N ILE A 133 -4.27 1.41 13.55
CA ILE A 133 -3.25 0.36 13.45
C ILE A 133 -2.26 0.47 14.61
N LYS A 134 -1.73 1.68 14.87
CA LYS A 134 -0.75 1.88 15.95
C LYS A 134 -1.31 1.62 17.34
N ALA A 135 -2.60 1.89 17.56
CA ALA A 135 -3.27 1.55 18.81
C ALA A 135 -3.46 0.04 19.00
N ALA A 136 -3.70 -0.70 17.91
CA ALA A 136 -3.85 -2.14 17.92
C ALA A 136 -2.51 -2.89 18.04
N ASN A 137 -1.49 -2.42 17.31
CA ASN A 137 -0.14 -2.96 17.35
C ASN A 137 0.89 -1.85 17.01
N PRO A 138 1.58 -1.29 18.02
CA PRO A 138 2.50 -0.17 17.82
C PRO A 138 3.79 -0.55 17.07
N ASP A 139 4.15 -1.84 17.05
CA ASP A 139 5.38 -2.33 16.44
C ASP A 139 5.29 -2.43 14.91
N VAL A 140 4.07 -2.53 14.37
CA VAL A 140 3.83 -2.64 12.92
C VAL A 140 4.23 -1.35 12.20
N GLN A 141 5.01 -1.49 11.14
CA GLN A 141 5.35 -0.43 10.21
C GLN A 141 4.23 -0.26 9.16
N VAL A 142 3.70 0.95 9.07
CA VAL A 142 2.63 1.33 8.14
C VAL A 142 3.27 2.00 6.93
N LEU A 143 3.10 1.36 5.77
CA LEU A 143 3.60 1.83 4.49
C LEU A 143 2.47 2.58 3.77
N ALA A 144 2.73 3.84 3.41
CA ALA A 144 1.83 4.61 2.55
C ALA A 144 2.24 4.51 1.08
N GLY A 145 1.29 4.78 0.19
CA GLY A 145 1.48 4.81 -1.24
C GLY A 145 1.31 3.43 -1.88
N ALA A 146 2.45 2.78 -2.15
CA ALA A 146 2.65 1.93 -3.32
C ALA A 146 2.37 2.71 -4.61
N LEU A 147 2.97 3.91 -4.72
CA LEU A 147 2.72 4.83 -5.83
C LEU A 147 3.16 4.22 -7.16
N ALA A 148 2.29 4.29 -8.17
CA ALA A 148 2.63 3.91 -9.53
C ALA A 148 3.54 4.96 -10.15
N PRO A 149 4.69 4.61 -10.74
CA PRO A 149 5.52 5.58 -11.41
C PRO A 149 4.86 5.95 -12.74
N THR A 150 4.49 7.22 -12.89
CA THR A 150 3.70 7.70 -14.02
C THR A 150 4.04 9.16 -14.35
N LEU A 151 3.87 9.51 -15.61
CA LEU A 151 4.04 10.87 -16.13
C LEU A 151 2.70 11.49 -16.53
N ALA A 152 1.60 11.03 -15.91
CA ALA A 152 0.27 11.56 -16.19
C ALA A 152 0.28 13.10 -16.07
N PRO A 153 -0.14 13.82 -17.13
CA PRO A 153 -0.09 15.27 -17.13
C PRO A 153 -1.11 15.84 -16.12
N PRO A 154 -0.91 17.08 -15.63
CA PRO A 154 -1.88 17.74 -14.77
C PRO A 154 -3.29 17.73 -15.37
N GLY A 155 -4.28 17.32 -14.57
CA GLY A 155 -5.67 17.19 -15.00
C GLY A 155 -6.01 15.92 -15.79
N SER A 156 -5.09 14.96 -15.89
CA SER A 156 -5.40 13.64 -16.46
C SER A 156 -6.49 12.92 -15.67
N GLU A 157 -7.45 12.34 -16.38
CA GLU A 157 -8.51 11.51 -15.80
C GLU A 157 -8.01 10.12 -15.37
N TRP A 158 -6.83 9.70 -15.84
CA TRP A 158 -6.31 8.35 -15.65
C TRP A 158 -5.34 8.22 -14.47
N GLY A 159 -4.78 9.34 -14.00
CA GLY A 159 -3.87 9.35 -12.88
C GLY A 159 -3.18 10.69 -12.66
N MET A 160 -2.26 10.71 -11.70
CA MET A 160 -1.43 11.87 -11.37
C MET A 160 0.03 11.42 -11.26
N ASN A 161 0.94 12.26 -11.74
CA ASN A 161 2.38 12.07 -11.60
C ASN A 161 2.73 11.73 -10.14
N ASP A 162 3.52 10.68 -9.93
CA ASP A 162 3.90 10.18 -8.60
C ASP A 162 4.63 11.23 -7.76
N LEU A 163 5.45 12.08 -8.37
CA LEU A 163 6.17 13.15 -7.69
C LEU A 163 5.19 14.23 -7.19
N ASP A 164 4.23 14.63 -8.05
CA ASP A 164 3.22 15.63 -7.70
C ASP A 164 2.25 15.08 -6.64
N PHE A 165 1.85 13.82 -6.78
CA PHE A 165 0.97 13.15 -5.81
C PHE A 165 1.63 13.06 -4.44
N LEU A 166 2.91 12.65 -4.36
CA LEU A 166 3.63 12.57 -3.10
C LEU A 166 3.80 13.96 -2.45
N GLN A 167 4.14 15.00 -3.22
CA GLN A 167 4.25 16.35 -2.66
C GLN A 167 2.89 16.83 -2.13
N ALA A 168 1.80 16.59 -2.86
CA ALA A 168 0.46 16.93 -2.41
C ALA A 168 0.02 16.16 -1.16
N MET A 169 0.48 14.91 -0.97
CA MET A 169 0.29 14.19 0.29
C MET A 169 0.99 14.90 1.46
N TYR A 170 2.23 15.33 1.26
CA TYR A 170 2.97 16.08 2.28
C TYR A 170 2.30 17.41 2.62
N ASP A 171 1.87 18.16 1.61
CA ASP A 171 1.15 19.43 1.79
C ASP A 171 -0.18 19.23 2.54
N ALA A 172 -0.83 18.07 2.36
CA ALA A 172 -2.02 17.66 3.10
C ALA A 172 -1.73 17.15 4.53
N GLY A 173 -0.45 17.06 4.93
CA GLY A 173 -0.02 16.64 6.26
C GLY A 173 0.04 15.12 6.44
N ALA A 174 0.46 14.38 5.41
CA ALA A 174 0.65 12.93 5.51
C ALA A 174 1.85 12.52 6.38
N ALA A 175 2.80 13.43 6.64
CA ALA A 175 4.07 13.13 7.30
C ALA A 175 3.91 12.37 8.64
N ASP A 176 2.89 12.65 9.46
CA ASP A 176 2.73 11.97 10.75
C ASP A 176 1.96 10.63 10.68
N TYR A 177 1.57 10.19 9.47
CA TYR A 177 0.59 9.12 9.28
C TYR A 177 1.09 7.96 8.41
N PHE A 178 2.41 7.80 8.33
CA PHE A 178 3.08 6.60 7.80
C PHE A 178 4.53 6.52 8.30
N ASP A 179 5.07 5.30 8.39
CA ASP A 179 6.45 5.05 8.82
C ASP A 179 7.41 4.93 7.62
N ILE A 180 6.91 4.39 6.51
CA ILE A 180 7.68 4.06 5.30
C ILE A 180 6.86 4.44 4.06
N LEU A 181 7.51 4.93 3.01
CA LEU A 181 6.88 5.11 1.70
C LEU A 181 7.08 3.85 0.85
N ALA A 182 6.00 3.21 0.39
CA ALA A 182 6.06 2.19 -0.63
C ALA A 182 5.96 2.81 -2.03
N VAL A 183 6.76 2.35 -2.99
CA VAL A 183 6.79 2.85 -4.36
C VAL A 183 6.93 1.68 -5.34
N HIS A 184 6.30 1.75 -6.50
CA HIS A 184 6.60 0.81 -7.58
C HIS A 184 7.70 1.40 -8.48
N ALA A 185 8.65 0.57 -8.90
CA ALA A 185 9.77 0.97 -9.74
C ALA A 185 9.76 0.22 -11.07
N TYR A 186 8.77 0.52 -11.90
CA TYR A 186 8.74 -0.01 -13.27
C TYR A 186 9.86 0.66 -14.08
N GLY A 187 10.99 -0.03 -14.29
CA GLY A 187 12.11 0.46 -15.11
C GLY A 187 11.87 0.37 -16.63
N TRP A 188 10.72 -0.17 -17.05
CA TRP A 188 10.33 -0.41 -18.44
C TRP A 188 11.47 -1.06 -19.25
N SER A 189 11.90 -0.42 -20.34
CA SER A 189 12.98 -0.87 -21.22
C SER A 189 14.30 -0.15 -20.96
N PHE A 190 14.37 0.69 -19.93
CA PHE A 190 15.55 1.48 -19.61
C PHE A 190 16.57 0.65 -18.82
N PRO A 191 17.89 0.86 -19.01
CA PRO A 191 18.90 0.28 -18.16
C PRO A 191 18.68 0.64 -16.68
N PRO A 192 18.98 -0.26 -15.73
CA PRO A 192 18.76 -0.02 -14.31
C PRO A 192 19.64 1.11 -13.74
N ASP A 193 20.75 1.44 -14.40
CA ASP A 193 21.68 2.50 -14.02
C ASP A 193 21.39 3.86 -14.68
N GLU A 194 20.40 3.92 -15.58
CA GLU A 194 19.99 5.17 -16.24
C GLU A 194 19.65 6.25 -15.20
N PRO A 195 20.23 7.46 -15.29
CA PRO A 195 20.02 8.50 -14.30
C PRO A 195 18.55 8.82 -14.06
N ALA A 196 18.19 9.08 -12.80
CA ALA A 196 16.84 9.51 -12.44
C ALA A 196 16.44 10.78 -13.23
N ALA A 197 15.25 10.78 -13.81
CA ALA A 197 14.73 11.93 -14.55
C ALA A 197 13.24 12.15 -14.27
N PRO A 198 12.78 13.42 -14.11
CA PRO A 198 11.39 13.73 -13.77
C PRO A 198 10.40 13.46 -14.90
N ASP A 199 10.89 13.35 -16.13
CA ASP A 199 10.13 13.13 -17.36
C ASP A 199 10.34 11.73 -17.97
N VAL A 200 10.95 10.81 -17.21
CA VAL A 200 11.15 9.41 -17.60
C VAL A 200 10.70 8.47 -16.48
N VAL A 201 10.07 7.36 -16.87
CA VAL A 201 9.72 6.27 -15.96
C VAL A 201 10.84 5.21 -16.00
N ASN A 202 11.96 5.51 -15.31
CA ASN A 202 13.07 4.58 -15.13
C ASN A 202 13.18 4.11 -13.67
N PHE A 203 13.99 3.09 -13.42
CA PHE A 203 14.14 2.51 -12.07
C PHE A 203 14.62 3.54 -11.03
N ARG A 204 15.60 4.36 -11.42
CA ARG A 204 16.21 5.37 -10.55
C ARG A 204 15.32 6.58 -10.28
N ARG A 205 14.18 6.74 -10.96
CA ARG A 205 13.15 7.75 -10.64
C ARG A 205 12.74 7.72 -9.17
N THR A 206 12.80 6.55 -8.52
CA THR A 206 12.56 6.40 -7.08
C THR A 206 13.47 7.28 -6.21
N GLU A 207 14.66 7.65 -6.68
CA GLU A 207 15.55 8.63 -6.03
C GLU A 207 14.88 10.02 -5.91
N LEU A 208 14.06 10.43 -6.90
CA LEU A 208 13.34 11.70 -6.87
C LEU A 208 12.21 11.71 -5.83
N LEU A 209 11.53 10.58 -5.63
CA LEU A 209 10.56 10.41 -4.54
C LEU A 209 11.27 10.52 -3.19
N ARG A 210 12.47 9.91 -3.07
CA ARG A 210 13.29 10.02 -1.86
C ARG A 210 13.70 11.46 -1.57
N ASP A 211 14.07 12.24 -2.58
CA ASP A 211 14.40 13.66 -2.44
C ASP A 211 13.19 14.50 -1.97
N ILE A 212 11.97 14.16 -2.40
CA ILE A 212 10.74 14.79 -1.88
C ILE A 212 10.59 14.48 -0.39
N MET A 213 10.78 13.23 0.05
CA MET A 213 10.72 12.89 1.48
C MET A 213 11.74 13.70 2.29
N VAL A 214 13.00 13.80 1.82
CA VAL A 214 14.04 14.57 2.51
C VAL A 214 13.67 16.04 2.63
N ARG A 215 13.17 16.67 1.55
CA ARG A 215 12.77 18.08 1.55
C ARG A 215 11.60 18.37 2.49
N ASN A 216 10.71 17.40 2.70
CA ASN A 216 9.58 17.51 3.62
C ASN A 216 9.91 17.05 5.06
N GLY A 217 11.19 16.81 5.39
CA GLY A 217 11.64 16.49 6.75
C GLY A 217 11.69 15.00 7.10
N ASP A 218 11.25 14.12 6.20
CA ASP A 218 11.26 12.65 6.37
C ASP A 218 12.57 12.00 5.88
N GLY A 219 13.68 12.70 6.08
CA GLY A 219 15.02 12.21 5.77
C GLY A 219 15.40 10.93 6.54
N ALA A 220 14.74 10.64 7.66
CA ALA A 220 14.99 9.42 8.45
C ALA A 220 14.13 8.22 8.02
N LYS A 221 13.02 8.44 7.32
CA LYS A 221 12.13 7.36 6.87
C LYS A 221 12.66 6.66 5.64
N ALA A 222 12.37 5.37 5.53
CA ALA A 222 12.71 4.58 4.36
C ALA A 222 11.69 4.77 3.22
N ALA A 223 12.17 4.61 1.99
CA ALA A 223 11.34 4.31 0.83
C ALA A 223 11.64 2.86 0.41
N MET A 224 10.61 2.05 0.20
CA MET A 224 10.71 0.64 -0.18
C MET A 224 10.09 0.42 -1.56
N ILE A 225 10.78 -0.37 -2.38
CA ILE A 225 10.33 -0.84 -3.70
C ILE A 225 9.70 -2.22 -3.52
#